data_AF-A0ABD4ZXU7-F1
#
_entry.id   AF-A0ABD4ZXU7-F1
#
_cell.length_a   1.000
_cell.length_b   1.000
_cell.length_c   1.000
_cell.angle_alpha   90.00
_cell.angle_beta   90.00
_cell.angle_gamma   90.00
#
_symmetry.space_group_name_H-M   'P 1'
#
loop_
_entity.id
_entity.type
_entity.pdbx_description
1 polymer ?
#
loop_
_entity_poly.entity_id
_entity_poly.type
_entity_poly.pdbx_seq_one_letter_code
_entity_poly.pdbx_strand_id
1 'polypeptide(L)' 'MYSALQMLYAAHIVEGKRTIESVPASIREDVAEIVASAKKQEETK' A
#
# COMPACT_ATOMS: atom_id res chain seq x y z
N MET A 1 -1.39 -4.17 -13.21
CA MET A 1 -1.60 -2.70 -13.21
C MET A 1 -2.55 -2.40 -12.08
N TYR A 2 -2.14 -1.59 -11.10
CA TYR A 2 -2.96 -1.28 -9.93
C TYR A 2 -3.94 -0.14 -10.23
N SER A 3 -5.13 -0.22 -9.66
CA SER A 3 -6.13 0.86 -9.69
C SER A 3 -5.70 2.05 -8.85
N ALA A 4 -6.24 3.22 -9.14
CA ALA A 4 -6.00 4.44 -8.36
C ALA A 4 -6.39 4.28 -6.88
N LEU A 5 -7.40 3.44 -6.59
CA LEU A 5 -7.84 3.13 -5.24
C LEU A 5 -6.77 2.36 -4.44
N GLN A 6 -6.19 1.32 -5.04
CA GLN A 6 -5.11 0.54 -4.42
C GLN A 6 -3.89 1.42 -4.13
N MET A 7 -3.50 2.28 -5.09
CA MET A 7 -2.39 3.22 -4.93
C MET A 7 -2.63 4.23 -3.80
N LEU A 8 -3.85 4.78 -3.69
CA LEU A 8 -4.21 5.72 -2.64
C LEU A 8 -4.16 5.08 -1.24
N TYR A 9 -4.70 3.86 -1.11
CA TYR A 9 -4.61 3.12 0.15
C TYR A 9 -3.17 2.78 0.52
N ALA A 10 -2.38 2.31 -0.44
CA ALA A 10 -0.98 2.00 -0.22
C ALA A 10 -0.19 3.23 0.25
N ALA A 11 -0.38 4.37 -0.42
CA ALA A 11 0.26 5.64 -0.02
C ALA A 11 -0.12 6.04 1.41
N HIS A 12 -1.41 6.01 1.76
CA HIS A 12 -1.84 6.32 3.12
C HIS A 12 -1.27 5.38 4.19
N ILE A 13 -1.04 4.11 3.83
CA ILE A 13 -0.42 3.13 4.74
C ILE A 13 1.07 3.39 4.90
N VAL A 14 1.78 3.67 3.80
CA VAL A 14 3.20 4.06 3.84
C VAL A 14 3.40 5.33 4.65
N GLU A 15 2.52 6.33 4.48
CA GLU A 15 2.54 7.59 5.23
C GLU A 15 2.08 7.44 6.71
N GLY A 16 1.64 6.25 7.13
CA GLY A 16 1.18 5.99 8.50
C GLY A 16 -0.17 6.64 8.86
N LYS A 17 -0.91 7.18 7.88
CA LYS A 17 -2.24 7.77 8.06
C LYS A 17 -3.33 6.70 8.24
N ARG A 18 -3.07 5.48 7.76
CA ARG A 18 -4.00 4.34 7.79
C ARG A 18 -3.26 3.02 8.01
N THR A 19 -3.97 2.00 8.48
CA THR A 19 -3.46 0.62 8.58
C THR A 19 -4.05 -0.26 7.49
N ILE A 20 -3.39 -1.39 7.20
CA ILE A 20 -3.83 -2.38 6.20
C ILE A 20 -5.21 -2.98 6.53
N GLU A 21 -5.64 -2.91 7.79
CA GLU A 21 -6.95 -3.38 8.24
C GLU A 21 -8.10 -2.54 7.68
N SER A 22 -7.85 -1.25 7.42
CA SER A 22 -8.82 -0.34 6.80
C SER A 22 -9.05 -0.63 5.31
N VAL A 23 -8.22 -1.52 4.72
CA VAL A 23 -8.30 -1.88 3.31
C VAL A 23 -9.32 -3.01 3.13
N PRO A 24 -10.28 -2.86 2.20
CA PRO A 24 -11.20 -3.94 1.83
C PRO A 24 -10.45 -5.22 1.46
N ALA A 25 -10.96 -6.37 1.91
CA ALA A 25 -10.31 -7.67 1.70
C ALA A 25 -10.02 -7.96 0.21
N SER A 26 -10.90 -7.50 -0.69
CA SER A 26 -10.76 -7.67 -2.15
C SER A 26 -9.54 -7.01 -2.78
N ILE A 27 -8.95 -5.99 -2.15
CA ILE A 27 -7.77 -5.28 -2.65
C ILE A 27 -6.61 -5.30 -1.66
N ARG A 28 -6.76 -6.01 -0.54
CA ARG A 28 -5.80 -6.02 0.56
C ARG A 28 -4.46 -6.62 0.17
N GLU A 29 -4.49 -7.69 -0.61
CA GLU A 29 -3.28 -8.37 -1.10
C GLU A 29 -2.46 -7.45 -2.00
N ASP A 30 -3.10 -6.84 -3.01
CA ASP A 30 -2.46 -5.90 -3.92
C ASP A 30 -1.88 -4.68 -3.17
N VAL A 31 -2.64 -4.12 -2.22
CA VAL A 31 -2.18 -2.99 -1.41
C VAL A 31 -0.98 -3.38 -0.55
N ALA A 32 -0.98 -4.58 0.03
CA ALA A 32 0.14 -5.07 0.82
C ALA A 32 1.41 -5.23 -0.04
N GLU A 33 1.27 -5.71 -1.28
CA GLU A 33 2.37 -5.83 -2.24
C GLU A 33 2.96 -4.46 -2.61
N ILE A 34 2.10 -3.46 -2.89
CA ILE A 34 2.53 -2.09 -3.19
C ILE A 34 3.27 -1.48 -1.99
N VAL A 35 2.73 -1.62 -0.77
CA VAL A 35 3.36 -1.11 0.46
C VAL A 35 4.72 -1.76 0.69
N ALA A 36 4.82 -3.09 0.53
CA ALA A 36 6.07 -3.82 0.68
C ALA A 36 7.11 -3.39 -0.37
N SER A 37 6.68 -3.17 -1.61
CA SER A 37 7.54 -2.70 -2.70
C SER A 37 8.02 -1.26 -2.46
N ALA A 38 7.14 -0.37 -1.99
CA ALA A 38 7.47 1.01 -1.66
C ALA A 38 8.51 1.09 -0.52
N LYS A 39 8.35 0.30 0.54
CA LYS A 39 9.32 0.23 1.65
C LYS A 39 10.69 -0.25 1.20
N LYS A 40 10.76 -1.27 0.33
CA LYS A 40 12.04 -1.75 -0.22
C LYS A 40 12.77 -0.68 -1.04
N GLN A 41 12.05 0.20 -1.73
CA GLN A 41 12.66 1.29 -2.49
C GLN A 41 13.21 2.41 -1.59
N GLU A 42 12.60 2.67 -0.42
CA GLU A 42 13.15 3.62 0.56
C GLU A 42 14.43 3.10 1.23
N GLU A 43 14.53 1.80 1.50
CA GLU A 43 15.74 1.20 2.10
C GLU A 43 16.94 1.16 1.13
N THR A 44 16.70 1.29 -0.18
CA THR A 44 17.74 1.23 -1.21
C THR A 44 18.20 2.63 -1.66
N LYS A 45 17.80 3.70 -0.97
CA LYS A 45 18.14 5.09 -1.33
C LYS A 45 19.14 5.74 -0.36
#